data_AF-L0E1L7-F1
#
_entry.id   AF-L0E1L7-F1
#
_cell.length_a   1.000
_cell.length_b   1.000
_cell.length_c   1.000
_cell.angle_alpha   90.00
_cell.angle_beta   90.00
_cell.angle_gamma   90.00
#
_symmetry.space_group_name_H-M   'P 1'
#
loop_
_entity.id
_entity.type
_entity.pdbx_description
1 polymer ?
#
loop_
_entity_poly.entity_id
_entity_poly.type
_entity_poly.pdbx_seq_one_letter_code
_entity_poly.pdbx_strand_id
1 'polypeptide(L)'
;MPGRIRNLLIEFTAIRDALAQVFEGLSLELPEPTIIKSLSALKRYEDALDALVCARVGVECRAGRTVALGGDDTAIWCPGDVV
;
A
#
# COMPACT_ATOMS: atom_id res chain seq x y z
N MET A 1 -7.24 -22.11 -2.75
CA MET A 1 -6.11 -21.34 -2.16
C MET A 1 -5.21 -20.68 -3.21
N PRO A 2 -4.77 -21.33 -4.32
CA PRO A 2 -3.83 -20.72 -5.28
C PRO A 2 -4.32 -19.41 -5.92
N GLY A 3 -5.62 -19.30 -6.21
CA GLY A 3 -6.21 -18.08 -6.78
C GLY A 3 -6.12 -16.86 -5.85
N ARG A 4 -6.17 -17.05 -4.52
CA ARG A 4 -6.11 -15.93 -3.57
C ARG A 4 -4.72 -15.30 -3.51
N ILE A 5 -3.66 -16.12 -3.50
CA ILE A 5 -2.26 -15.64 -3.54
C ILE A 5 -2.01 -14.86 -4.84
N ARG A 6 -2.46 -15.39 -5.97
CA ARG A 6 -2.35 -14.71 -7.27
C ARG A 6 -3.03 -13.34 -7.25
N ASN A 7 -4.27 -13.28 -6.76
CA ASN A 7 -5.02 -12.03 -6.71
C ASN A 7 -4.34 -10.99 -5.80
N LEU A 8 -3.84 -11.40 -4.63
CA LEU A 8 -3.09 -10.49 -3.75
C LEU A 8 -1.82 -9.96 -4.41
N LEU A 9 -1.08 -10.81 -5.14
CA LEU A 9 0.12 -10.36 -5.84
C LEU A 9 -0.19 -9.40 -7.00
N ILE A 10 -1.35 -9.53 -7.64
CA ILE A 10 -1.84 -8.55 -8.63
C ILE A 10 -2.04 -7.19 -7.95
N GLU A 11 -2.77 -7.14 -6.84
CA GLU A 11 -3.02 -5.89 -6.11
C GLU A 11 -1.72 -5.29 -5.54
N PHE A 12 -0.85 -6.10 -4.95
CA PHE A 12 0.45 -5.65 -4.44
C PHE A 12 1.31 -5.05 -5.55
N THR A 13 1.25 -5.63 -6.76
CA THR A 13 1.95 -5.11 -7.94
C THR A 13 1.40 -3.74 -8.32
N ALA A 14 0.08 -3.59 -8.39
CA ALA A 14 -0.55 -2.32 -8.72
C ALA A 14 -0.21 -1.22 -7.70
N ILE A 15 -0.25 -1.54 -6.40
CA ILE A 15 0.12 -0.60 -5.32
C ILE A 15 1.60 -0.22 -5.42
N ARG A 16 2.50 -1.20 -5.59
CA ARG A 16 3.94 -0.95 -5.77
C ARG A 16 4.20 -0.03 -6.96
N ASP A 17 3.57 -0.28 -8.10
CA ASP A 17 3.79 0.48 -9.33
C ASP A 17 3.29 1.93 -9.18
N ALA A 18 2.17 2.14 -8.48
CA ALA A 18 1.70 3.47 -8.12
C ALA A 18 2.68 4.18 -7.15
N LEU A 19 3.20 3.48 -6.15
CA LEU A 19 4.18 4.01 -5.21
C LEU A 19 5.51 4.36 -5.89
N ALA A 20 5.95 3.59 -6.89
CA ALA A 20 7.17 3.85 -7.64
C ALA A 20 7.12 5.16 -8.45
N GLN A 21 5.92 5.67 -8.77
CA GLN A 21 5.76 6.99 -9.39
C GLN A 21 5.98 8.14 -8.40
N VAL A 22 5.91 7.86 -7.10
CA VAL A 22 6.03 8.84 -6.01
C VAL A 22 7.40 8.76 -5.33
N PHE A 23 7.92 7.55 -5.15
CA PHE A 23 9.19 7.27 -4.50
C PHE A 23 10.24 6.86 -5.52
N GLU A 24 11.08 7.81 -5.92
CA GLU A 24 12.20 7.55 -6.83
C GLU A 24 13.15 6.49 -6.22
N GLY A 25 13.53 5.50 -7.03
CA GLY A 25 14.42 4.41 -6.61
C GLY A 25 13.76 3.33 -5.74
N LEU A 26 12.43 3.27 -5.65
CA LEU A 26 11.73 2.20 -4.94
C LEU A 26 12.11 0.82 -5.51
N SER A 27 12.78 0.01 -4.67
CA SER A 27 13.18 -1.37 -4.99
C SER A 27 12.44 -2.36 -4.10
N LEU A 28 11.16 -2.60 -4.40
CA LEU A 28 10.35 -3.63 -3.75
C LEU A 28 10.01 -4.74 -4.75
N GLU A 29 10.78 -5.81 -4.74
CA GLU A 29 10.54 -6.97 -5.58
C GLU A 29 9.48 -7.88 -4.96
N LEU A 30 8.41 -8.15 -5.72
CA LEU A 30 7.34 -9.05 -5.29
C LEU A 30 7.64 -10.47 -5.78
N PRO A 31 7.26 -11.50 -5.00
CA PRO A 31 7.56 -12.89 -5.35
C PRO A 31 6.62 -13.41 -6.43
N GLU A 32 7.07 -14.40 -7.20
CA GLU A 32 6.21 -15.13 -8.13
C GLU A 32 5.11 -15.92 -7.38
N PRO A 33 3.87 -15.99 -7.89
CA PRO A 33 2.80 -16.71 -7.20
C PRO A 33 3.09 -18.20 -6.96
N THR A 34 3.93 -18.81 -7.80
CA THR A 34 4.28 -20.24 -7.74
C THR A 34 5.22 -20.60 -6.60
N ILE A 35 5.99 -19.64 -6.07
CA ILE A 35 6.96 -19.88 -4.99
C ILE A 35 6.36 -19.67 -3.59
N ILE A 36 5.20 -19.01 -3.52
CA ILE A 36 4.52 -18.70 -2.26
C ILE A 36 3.59 -19.86 -1.86
N LYS A 37 3.87 -20.46 -0.70
CA LYS A 37 3.15 -21.64 -0.19
C LYS A 37 2.03 -21.32 0.80
N SER A 38 2.01 -20.10 1.35
CA SER A 38 1.01 -19.66 2.33
C SER A 38 0.72 -18.17 2.20
N LEU A 39 -0.45 -17.74 2.67
CA LEU A 39 -0.79 -16.31 2.76
C LEU A 39 0.12 -15.56 3.74
N SER A 40 0.53 -16.21 4.83
CA SER A 40 1.43 -15.59 5.82
C SER A 40 2.78 -15.18 5.25
N ALA A 41 3.27 -15.86 4.21
CA ALA A 41 4.52 -15.49 3.54
C ALA A 41 4.41 -14.16 2.77
N LEU A 42 3.19 -13.70 2.46
CA LEU A 42 2.96 -12.40 1.81
C LEU A 42 3.04 -11.23 2.79
N LYS A 43 2.93 -11.48 4.10
CA LYS A 43 2.79 -10.43 5.11
C LYS A 43 3.94 -9.41 5.12
N ARG A 44 5.18 -9.86 4.90
CA ARG A 44 6.33 -8.94 4.83
C ARG A 44 6.26 -7.94 3.67
N TYR A 45 5.57 -8.29 2.59
CA TYR A 45 5.40 -7.43 1.43
C TYR A 45 4.24 -6.47 1.65
N GLU A 46 3.14 -6.97 2.22
CA GLU A 46 2.01 -6.17 2.69
C GLU A 46 2.47 -5.08 3.66
N ASP A 47 3.18 -5.46 4.73
CA ASP A 47 3.66 -4.52 5.76
C ASP A 47 4.60 -3.44 5.15
N ALA A 48 5.40 -3.80 4.13
CA ALA A 48 6.28 -2.86 3.44
C ALA A 48 5.50 -1.87 2.56
N LEU A 49 4.47 -2.35 1.83
CA LEU A 49 3.58 -1.50 1.06
C LEU A 49 2.79 -0.55 1.97
N ASP A 50 2.25 -1.05 3.08
CA ASP A 50 1.52 -0.27 4.07
C ASP A 50 2.39 0.83 4.66
N ALA A 51 3.65 0.54 5.00
CA ALA A 51 4.58 1.54 5.51
C ALA A 51 4.83 2.68 4.51
N LEU A 52 4.98 2.37 3.21
CA LEU A 52 5.18 3.36 2.16
C LEU A 52 3.93 4.21 1.91
N VAL A 53 2.75 3.58 1.89
CA VAL A 53 1.47 4.28 1.80
C VAL A 53 1.29 5.21 2.99
N CYS A 54 1.53 4.72 4.22
CA CYS A 54 1.46 5.54 5.43
C CYS A 54 2.44 6.72 5.38
N ALA A 55 3.68 6.50 4.93
CA ALA A 55 4.66 7.58 4.79
C ALA A 55 4.17 8.66 3.80
N ARG A 56 3.62 8.24 2.65
CA ARG A 56 3.05 9.17 1.66
C ARG A 56 1.88 9.97 2.24
N VAL A 57 0.92 9.29 2.87
CA VAL A 57 -0.23 9.94 3.51
C VAL A 57 0.21 10.91 4.60
N GLY A 58 1.21 10.55 5.40
CA GLY A 58 1.78 11.43 6.43
C GLY A 58 2.37 12.72 5.86
N VAL A 59 3.09 12.63 4.73
CA VAL A 59 3.61 13.81 4.01
C VAL A 59 2.48 14.69 3.49
N GLU A 60 1.46 14.10 2.88
CA GLU A 60 0.31 14.84 2.33
C GLU A 60 -0.53 15.52 3.43
N CYS A 61 -0.74 14.83 4.55
CA CYS A 61 -1.41 15.38 5.73
C CYS A 61 -0.61 16.54 6.32
N ARG A 62 0.72 16.38 6.47
CA ARG A 62 1.59 17.48 6.92
C ARG A 62 1.55 18.68 5.98
N ALA A 63 1.36 18.45 4.68
CA ALA A 63 1.25 19.49 3.68
C ALA A 63 -0.15 20.10 3.54
N GLY A 64 -1.14 19.65 4.34
CA GLY A 64 -2.51 20.15 4.30
C GLY A 64 -3.30 19.75 3.06
N ARG A 65 -2.89 18.66 2.37
CA ARG A 65 -3.54 18.17 1.14
C ARG A 65 -4.45 16.97 1.34
N THR A 66 -4.75 16.62 2.58
CA THR A 66 -5.64 15.51 2.93
C THR A 66 -6.81 15.97 3.79
N VAL A 67 -7.90 15.23 3.71
CA VAL A 67 -9.07 15.37 4.58
C VAL A 67 -9.16 14.15 5.49
N ALA A 68 -9.46 14.37 6.77
CA ALA A 68 -9.76 13.33 7.73
C ALA A 68 -11.22 12.89 7.58
N LEU A 69 -11.45 11.62 7.25
CA LEU A 69 -12.77 11.00 7.20
C LEU A 69 -12.97 10.12 8.42
N GLY A 70 -13.85 10.52 9.33
CA GLY A 70 -14.10 9.80 10.58
C GLY A 70 -14.53 10.74 11.71
N GLY A 71 -14.41 10.24 12.95
CA GLY A 71 -14.67 11.00 14.18
C GLY A 71 -13.37 11.40 14.88
N ASP A 72 -13.50 12.04 16.04
CA ASP A 72 -12.38 12.61 16.79
C ASP A 72 -11.35 11.56 17.27
N ASP A 73 -11.80 10.32 17.52
CA ASP A 73 -10.96 9.23 18.01
C ASP A 73 -10.32 8.39 16.90
N THR A 74 -10.91 8.40 15.69
CA THR A 74 -10.46 7.59 14.55
C THR A 74 -10.82 8.27 13.24
N ALA A 75 -9.80 8.53 12.42
CA ALA A 75 -9.99 9.04 11.07
C ALA A 75 -9.07 8.34 10.07
N ILE A 76 -9.56 8.20 8.84
CA ILE A 76 -8.78 7.80 7.68
C ILE A 76 -8.44 9.08 6.92
N TRP A 77 -7.15 9.26 6.63
CA TRP A 77 -6.68 10.41 5.86
C TRP A 77 -6.74 10.09 4.37
N CYS A 78 -7.53 10.86 3.62
CA CYS A 78 -7.70 10.73 2.18
C CYS A 78 -7.19 11.98 1.46
N PRO A 79 -6.71 11.88 0.21
CA PRO A 79 -6.40 13.06 -0.59
C PRO A 79 -7.64 13.95 -0.74
N GLY A 80 -7.48 15.26 -0.60
CA GLY A 80 -8.62 16.19 -0.61
C GLY A 80 -9.25 16.41 -1.99
N ASP A 81 -8.58 15.97 -3.06
CA ASP A 81 -9.02 16.07 -4.45
C ASP A 81 -9.88 14.89 -4.92
N VAL A 82 -10.03 13.85 -4.08
CA VAL A 82 -10.86 12.66 -4.36
C VAL A 82 -12.05 12.50 -3.42
N VAL A 83 -12.25 13.45 -2.49
CA VAL A 83 -13.35 13.48 -1.51
C VAL A 83 -14.33 14.60 -1.86
#